data_AF-A0A942EST8-F1
#
_entry.id   AF-A0A942EST8-F1
#
_cell.length_a   1.000
_cell.length_b   1.000
_cell.length_c   1.000
_cell.angle_alpha   90.00
_cell.angle_beta   90.00
_cell.angle_gamma   90.00
#
_symmetry.space_group_name_H-M   'P 1'
#
loop_
_entity.id
_entity.type
_entity.pdbx_description
1 polymer ?
#
loop_
_entity_poly.entity_id
_entity_poly.type
_entity_poly.pdbx_seq_one_letter_code
_entity_poly.pdbx_strand_id
1 'polypeptide(L)'
;MRMELIHPMLVHFPLALLFVGVCLKTLSFPLRASRSYRYLRVTSWILLALGVCFAWLAILAGETAAAVVQTTLREPTILQDHSLVAYTTAYLFTIALLLDWVKTWGIQRFFSPRFATALTVVDSFIFLAAFIILIITAFLGGSLVYDQGAAVEKSAPSSEHAPQGTPQKKP
;
A
#
# COMPACT_ATOMS: atom_id res chain seq x y z
N MET A 1 13.13 -19.81 -9.43
CA MET A 1 12.19 -19.27 -8.42
C MET A 1 11.18 -18.41 -9.18
N ARG A 2 9.87 -18.68 -9.10
CA ARG A 2 8.86 -17.91 -9.84
C ARG A 2 8.69 -16.53 -9.20
N MET A 3 9.25 -15.49 -9.84
CA MET A 3 9.11 -14.08 -9.42
C MET A 3 7.64 -13.63 -9.31
N GLU A 4 6.78 -14.29 -10.07
CA GLU A 4 5.33 -14.11 -10.18
C GLU A 4 4.60 -14.19 -8.83
N LEU A 5 5.08 -15.01 -7.89
CA LEU A 5 4.46 -15.21 -6.56
C LEU A 5 5.03 -14.29 -5.48
N ILE A 6 6.24 -13.76 -5.70
CA ILE A 6 6.93 -12.90 -4.73
C ILE A 6 6.42 -11.45 -4.86
N HIS A 7 6.05 -11.05 -6.08
CA HIS A 7 5.64 -9.69 -6.40
C HIS A 7 4.34 -9.24 -5.69
N PRO A 8 3.23 -10.04 -5.62
CA PRO A 8 2.01 -9.66 -4.91
C PRO A 8 2.20 -9.58 -3.39
N MET A 9 3.01 -10.49 -2.83
CA MET A 9 3.32 -10.52 -1.40
C MET A 9 4.08 -9.28 -0.95
N LEU A 10 5.04 -8.80 -1.76
CA LEU A 10 5.83 -7.62 -1.44
C LEU A 10 5.01 -6.32 -1.46
N VAL A 11 3.98 -6.24 -2.32
CA VAL A 11 3.11 -5.05 -2.44
C VAL A 11 1.95 -5.04 -1.44
N HIS A 12 1.58 -6.19 -0.85
CA HIS A 12 0.55 -6.26 0.20
C HIS A 12 1.12 -6.14 1.63
N PHE A 13 2.40 -6.45 1.82
CA PHE A 13 3.07 -6.30 3.11
C PHE A 13 3.03 -4.87 3.71
N PRO A 14 3.22 -3.78 2.93
CA PRO A 14 3.09 -2.41 3.42
C PRO A 14 1.68 -2.13 3.96
N LEU A 15 0.65 -2.61 3.26
CA LEU A 15 -0.75 -2.38 3.63
C LEU A 15 -1.04 -2.93 5.02
N ALA A 16 -0.66 -4.17 5.29
CA ALA A 16 -0.87 -4.80 6.59
C ALA A 16 -0.09 -4.08 7.71
N LEU A 17 1.18 -3.74 7.47
CA LEU A 17 2.02 -3.04 8.45
C LEU A 17 1.50 -1.64 8.79
N LEU A 18 1.15 -0.86 7.77
CA LEU A 18 0.61 0.50 7.94
C LEU A 18 -0.75 0.45 8.62
N PHE A 19 -1.63 -0.46 8.21
CA PHE A 19 -2.95 -0.62 8.82
C PHE A 19 -2.84 -0.98 10.31
N VAL A 20 -2.10 -2.03 10.65
CA VAL A 20 -1.91 -2.46 12.04
C VAL A 20 -1.17 -1.39 12.85
N GLY A 21 -0.17 -0.72 12.26
CA GLY A 21 0.54 0.39 12.87
C GLY A 21 -0.38 1.53 13.27
N VAL A 22 -1.30 1.95 12.39
CA VAL A 22 -2.31 2.98 12.67
C VAL A 22 -3.29 2.52 13.75
N CYS A 23 -3.78 1.28 13.68
CA CYS A 23 -4.68 0.73 14.69
C CYS A 23 -4.03 0.73 16.07
N LEU A 24 -2.79 0.25 16.20
CA LEU A 24 -2.06 0.25 17.47
C LEU A 24 -1.78 1.67 17.98
N LYS A 25 -1.42 2.60 17.08
CA LYS A 25 -1.22 4.01 17.44
C LYS A 25 -2.51 4.63 17.97
N THR A 26 -3.64 4.38 17.31
CA THR A 26 -4.96 4.86 17.73
C THR A 26 -5.36 4.27 19.08
N LEU A 27 -5.16 2.96 19.27
CA LEU A 27 -5.46 2.25 20.51
C LEU A 27 -4.55 2.69 21.69
N SER A 28 -3.38 3.26 21.40
CA SER A 28 -2.49 3.78 22.44
C SER A 28 -3.04 5.04 23.14
N PHE A 29 -3.91 5.83 22.49
CA PHE A 29 -4.47 7.07 23.06
C PHE A 29 -5.33 6.84 24.32
N PRO A 30 -6.35 5.96 24.31
CA PRO A 30 -7.15 5.69 25.51
C PRO A 30 -6.34 4.96 26.60
N LEU A 31 -5.28 4.25 26.24
CA LEU A 31 -4.45 3.48 27.15
C LEU A 31 -3.29 4.26 27.78
N ARG A 32 -3.23 5.59 27.60
CA ARG A 32 -2.15 6.47 28.09
C ARG A 32 -1.84 6.32 29.59
N ALA A 33 -2.82 5.98 30.42
CA ALA A 33 -2.64 5.78 31.87
C ALA A 33 -2.11 4.38 32.23
N SER A 34 -2.07 3.43 31.28
CA SER A 34 -1.63 2.05 31.50
C SER A 34 -0.13 1.89 31.26
N ARG A 35 0.51 0.95 31.97
CA ARG A 35 1.90 0.52 31.68
C ARG A 35 2.08 0.05 30.23
N SER A 36 1.01 -0.47 29.61
CA SER A 36 1.03 -0.96 28.23
C SER A 36 1.21 0.15 27.18
N TYR A 37 0.96 1.42 27.55
CA TYR A 37 1.09 2.56 26.64
C TYR A 37 2.45 2.62 25.95
N ARG A 38 3.54 2.47 26.73
CA ARG A 38 4.90 2.57 26.20
C ARG A 38 5.18 1.50 25.15
N TYR A 39 4.75 0.26 25.41
CA TYR A 39 4.95 -0.87 24.50
C TYR A 39 4.14 -0.68 23.21
N LEU A 40 2.84 -0.37 23.32
CA LEU A 40 1.98 -0.13 22.16
C LEU A 40 2.51 0.99 21.27
N ARG A 41 3.00 2.07 21.88
CA ARG A 41 3.55 3.22 21.18
C ARG A 41 4.82 2.86 20.41
N VAL A 42 5.79 2.20 21.05
CA VAL A 42 7.04 1.77 20.38
C VAL A 42 6.74 0.77 19.27
N THR A 43 5.89 -0.23 19.54
CA THR A 43 5.47 -1.21 18.54
C THR A 43 4.78 -0.54 17.36
N SER A 44 3.83 0.36 17.59
CA SER A 44 3.15 1.10 16.52
C SER A 44 4.12 1.90 15.66
N TRP A 45 5.12 2.55 16.28
CA TRP A 45 6.12 3.33 15.55
C TRP A 45 7.01 2.46 14.68
N ILE A 46 7.45 1.30 15.19
CA ILE A 46 8.25 0.33 14.43
C ILE A 46 7.46 -0.22 13.24
N LEU A 47 6.20 -0.61 13.45
CA LEU A 47 5.33 -1.10 12.37
C LEU A 47 5.11 -0.04 11.30
N LEU A 48 4.86 1.20 11.69
CA LEU A 48 4.70 2.32 10.75
C LEU A 48 5.99 2.59 9.97
N ALA A 49 7.15 2.57 10.64
CA ALA A 49 8.44 2.77 9.99
C ALA A 49 8.75 1.68 8.97
N LEU A 50 8.55 0.41 9.33
CA LEU A 50 8.69 -0.71 8.40
C LEU A 50 7.66 -0.60 7.27
N GLY A 51 6.40 -0.29 7.59
CA GLY A 51 5.33 -0.12 6.61
C GLY A 51 5.65 0.95 5.57
N VAL A 52 6.21 2.10 6.00
CA VAL A 52 6.68 3.16 5.09
C VAL A 52 7.82 2.67 4.22
N CYS A 53 8.82 1.99 4.79
CA CYS A 53 9.95 1.46 4.01
C CYS A 53 9.46 0.49 2.93
N PHE A 54 8.58 -0.45 3.30
CA PHE A 54 8.01 -1.38 2.34
C PHE A 54 7.08 -0.71 1.33
N ALA A 55 6.36 0.36 1.70
CA ALA A 55 5.51 1.11 0.76
C ALA A 55 6.34 1.71 -0.38
N TRP A 56 7.50 2.30 -0.05
CA TRP A 56 8.44 2.79 -1.06
C TRP A 56 8.99 1.66 -1.95
N LEU A 57 9.36 0.52 -1.36
CA LEU A 57 9.79 -0.65 -2.14
C LEU A 57 8.68 -1.19 -3.05
N ALA A 58 7.43 -1.18 -2.58
CA ALA A 58 6.26 -1.60 -3.34
C ALA A 58 5.96 -0.66 -4.51
N ILE A 59 6.14 0.66 -4.33
CA ILE A 59 6.02 1.64 -5.42
C ILE A 59 7.06 1.35 -6.51
N LEU A 60 8.33 1.18 -6.14
CA LEU A 60 9.39 0.87 -7.10
C LEU A 60 9.11 -0.43 -7.85
N ALA A 61 8.66 -1.47 -7.14
CA ALA A 61 8.24 -2.71 -7.77
C ALA A 61 7.04 -2.50 -8.71
N GLY A 62 6.03 -1.76 -8.28
CA GLY A 62 4.82 -1.45 -9.05
C GLY A 62 5.12 -0.71 -10.35
N GLU A 63 6.07 0.23 -10.35
CA GLU A 63 6.48 0.94 -11.58
C GLU A 63 7.10 -0.01 -12.61
N THR A 64 7.94 -0.95 -12.17
CA THR A 64 8.52 -1.95 -13.08
C THR A 64 7.44 -2.87 -13.67
N ALA A 65 6.42 -3.21 -12.90
CA ALA A 65 5.30 -4.01 -13.38
C ALA A 65 4.37 -3.22 -14.31
N ALA A 66 4.10 -1.94 -13.99
CA ALA A 66 3.27 -1.04 -14.79
C ALA A 66 3.76 -0.97 -16.24
N ALA A 67 5.08 -0.87 -16.45
CA ALA A 67 5.69 -0.84 -17.79
C ALA A 67 5.35 -2.07 -18.64
N VAL A 68 5.09 -3.23 -18.02
CA VAL A 68 4.74 -4.48 -18.70
C VAL A 68 3.24 -4.58 -18.95
N VAL A 69 2.41 -4.25 -17.95
CA VAL A 69 0.96 -4.53 -18.01
C VAL A 69 0.13 -3.40 -18.60
N GLN A 70 0.61 -2.15 -18.62
CA GLN A 70 -0.17 -0.96 -18.99
C GLN A 70 -0.87 -1.05 -20.37
N THR A 71 -0.29 -1.76 -21.32
CA THR A 71 -0.83 -1.91 -22.69
C THR A 71 -1.92 -2.98 -22.79
N THR A 72 -2.05 -3.81 -21.75
CA THR A 72 -2.95 -4.97 -21.72
C THR A 72 -4.20 -4.74 -20.88
N LEU A 73 -4.21 -3.68 -20.06
CA LEU A 73 -5.34 -3.30 -19.21
C LEU A 73 -6.50 -2.79 -20.07
N ARG A 74 -7.73 -3.04 -19.60
CA ARG A 74 -8.94 -2.53 -20.27
C ARG A 74 -9.05 -1.01 -20.11
N GLU A 75 -8.71 -0.50 -18.92
CA GLU A 75 -8.76 0.92 -18.57
C GLU A 75 -7.43 1.34 -17.88
N PRO A 76 -6.46 1.87 -18.63
CA PRO A 76 -5.15 2.27 -18.10
C PRO A 76 -5.21 3.37 -17.04
N THR A 77 -6.29 4.16 -17.00
CA THR A 77 -6.49 5.23 -16.02
C THR A 77 -6.51 4.72 -14.58
N ILE A 78 -7.06 3.53 -14.34
CA ILE A 78 -7.10 2.94 -12.99
C ILE A 78 -5.68 2.64 -12.47
N LEU A 79 -4.76 2.25 -13.36
CA LEU A 79 -3.35 2.02 -13.00
C LEU A 79 -2.67 3.34 -12.62
N GLN A 80 -2.94 4.39 -13.39
CA GLN A 80 -2.41 5.72 -13.11
C GLN A 80 -2.95 6.27 -11.78
N ASP A 81 -4.25 6.14 -11.53
CA ASP A 81 -4.88 6.56 -10.28
C ASP A 81 -4.33 5.76 -9.10
N HIS A 82 -4.18 4.44 -9.25
CA HIS A 82 -3.60 3.60 -8.21
C HIS A 82 -2.17 4.03 -7.87
N SER A 83 -1.35 4.29 -8.90
CA SER A 83 0.03 4.78 -8.72
C SER A 83 0.05 6.13 -7.98
N LEU A 84 -0.78 7.09 -8.41
CA LEU A 84 -0.85 8.42 -7.78
C LEU A 84 -1.27 8.32 -6.30
N VAL A 85 -2.29 7.52 -6.00
CA VAL A 85 -2.78 7.34 -4.63
C VAL A 85 -1.76 6.55 -3.78
N ALA A 86 -1.03 5.59 -4.36
CA ALA A 86 0.06 4.88 -3.68
C ALA A 86 1.20 5.83 -3.28
N TYR A 87 1.65 6.69 -4.21
CA TYR A 87 2.62 7.75 -3.91
C TYR A 87 2.12 8.69 -2.81
N THR A 88 0.88 9.15 -2.92
CA THR A 88 0.25 10.03 -1.93
C THR A 88 0.23 9.38 -0.54
N THR A 89 -0.13 8.09 -0.48
CA THR A 89 -0.12 7.29 0.76
C THR A 89 1.28 7.23 1.36
N ALA A 90 2.29 6.87 0.57
CA ALA A 90 3.67 6.76 1.04
C ALA A 90 4.20 8.11 1.57
N TYR A 91 3.95 9.21 0.86
CA TYR A 91 4.33 10.54 1.30
C TYR A 91 3.63 10.95 2.60
N LEU A 92 2.31 10.77 2.70
CA LEU A 92 1.57 11.14 3.91
C LEU A 92 2.03 10.35 5.13
N PHE A 93 2.22 9.03 5.00
CA PHE A 93 2.75 8.23 6.10
C PHE A 93 4.20 8.60 6.45
N THR A 94 5.03 8.92 5.46
CA THR A 94 6.40 9.39 5.71
C THR A 94 6.40 10.70 6.50
N ILE A 95 5.61 11.70 6.07
CA ILE A 95 5.49 12.99 6.75
C ILE A 95 4.95 12.80 8.18
N ALA A 96 3.88 12.01 8.34
CA ALA A 96 3.30 11.74 9.65
C ALA A 96 4.29 11.03 10.59
N LEU A 97 5.06 10.06 10.07
CA LEU A 97 6.08 9.36 10.85
C LEU A 97 7.23 10.30 11.27
N LEU A 98 7.68 11.17 10.37
CA LEU A 98 8.73 12.17 10.66
C LEU A 98 8.25 13.19 11.70
N LEU A 99 7.02 13.70 11.56
CA LEU A 99 6.41 14.58 12.56
C LEU A 99 6.29 13.89 13.91
N ASP A 100 5.87 12.62 13.94
CA ASP A 100 5.80 11.84 15.17
C ASP A 100 7.16 11.61 15.81
N TRP A 101 8.20 11.33 15.00
CA TRP A 101 9.57 11.20 15.47
C TRP A 101 10.07 12.52 16.07
N VAL A 102 9.90 13.64 15.37
CA VAL A 102 10.26 15.01 15.82
C VAL A 102 9.60 15.35 17.16
N LYS A 103 8.30 15.07 17.30
CA LYS A 103 7.56 15.28 18.56
C LYS A 103 8.05 14.37 19.68
N THR A 104 8.60 13.19 19.37
CA THR A 104 8.93 12.18 20.38
C THR A 104 10.36 12.28 20.89
N TRP A 105 11.33 12.39 19.98
CA TRP A 105 12.76 12.37 20.30
C TRP A 105 13.41 13.74 20.14
N GLY A 106 12.86 14.63 19.31
CA GLY A 106 13.52 15.88 18.96
C GLY A 106 13.26 17.03 19.94
N ILE A 107 12.00 17.42 20.18
CA ILE A 107 11.76 18.82 20.59
C ILE A 107 10.65 19.05 21.66
N GLN A 108 10.18 18.04 22.42
CA GLN A 108 9.23 18.33 23.53
C GLN A 108 9.82 19.27 24.61
N ARG A 109 11.15 19.36 24.70
CA ARG A 109 11.84 20.17 25.71
C ARG A 109 12.07 21.62 25.30
N PHE A 110 11.95 21.96 24.02
CA PHE A 110 12.18 23.34 23.52
C PHE A 110 10.91 24.07 23.09
N PHE A 111 9.81 23.35 22.83
CA PHE A 111 8.56 23.97 22.41
C PHE A 111 7.62 24.25 23.57
N SER A 112 6.85 25.33 23.45
CA SER A 112 5.78 25.64 24.39
C SER A 112 4.71 24.53 24.39
N PRO A 113 4.04 24.27 25.52
CA PRO A 113 3.03 23.21 25.63
C PRO A 113 1.88 23.39 24.63
N ARG A 114 1.49 24.64 24.34
CA ARG A 114 0.46 24.96 23.33
C ARG A 114 0.87 24.52 21.92
N PHE A 115 2.14 24.75 21.55
CA PHE A 115 2.67 24.35 20.25
C PHE A 115 2.77 22.82 20.12
N ALA A 116 3.19 22.13 21.19
CA ALA A 116 3.22 20.67 21.21
C ALA A 116 1.82 20.03 21.04
N THR A 117 0.79 20.63 21.66
CA THR A 117 -0.60 20.20 21.47
C THR A 117 -1.06 20.42 20.03
N ALA A 118 -0.81 21.61 19.46
CA ALA A 118 -1.18 21.91 18.08
C ALA A 118 -0.54 20.92 17.09
N LEU A 119 0.76 20.65 17.22
CA LEU A 119 1.46 19.65 16.40
C LEU A 119 0.89 18.24 16.56
N THR A 120 0.46 17.88 17.77
CA THR A 120 -0.17 16.57 18.01
C THR A 120 -1.50 16.45 17.27
N VAL A 121 -2.32 17.50 17.31
CA VAL A 121 -3.61 17.54 16.61
C VAL A 121 -3.40 17.47 15.09
N VAL A 122 -2.48 18.29 14.55
CA VAL A 122 -2.14 18.28 13.12
C VAL A 122 -1.66 16.90 12.66
N ASP A 123 -0.74 16.28 13.40
CA ASP A 123 -0.26 14.93 13.09
C ASP A 123 -1.40 13.90 13.10
N SER A 124 -2.32 13.97 14.07
CA SER A 124 -3.48 13.07 14.11
C SER A 124 -4.37 13.21 12.87
N PHE A 125 -4.59 14.43 12.37
CA PHE A 125 -5.33 14.65 11.13
C PHE A 125 -4.59 14.08 9.90
N ILE A 126 -3.27 14.25 9.84
CA ILE A 126 -2.45 13.67 8.75
C ILE A 126 -2.52 12.15 8.80
N PHE A 127 -2.39 11.51 9.97
CA PHE A 127 -2.54 10.06 10.11
C PHE A 127 -3.92 9.56 9.69
N LEU A 128 -4.98 10.29 10.04
CA LEU A 128 -6.33 9.94 9.63
C LEU A 128 -6.51 10.02 8.11
N ALA A 129 -6.02 11.10 7.49
CA ALA A 129 -6.04 11.26 6.04
C ALA A 129 -5.23 10.14 5.35
N ALA A 130 -4.03 9.86 5.86
CA ALA A 130 -3.16 8.78 5.35
C ALA A 130 -3.86 7.41 5.43
N PHE A 131 -4.57 7.14 6.51
CA PHE A 131 -5.33 5.89 6.69
C PHE A 131 -6.49 5.76 5.70
N ILE A 132 -7.23 6.84 5.45
CA ILE A 132 -8.32 6.83 4.46
C ILE A 132 -7.75 6.58 3.05
N ILE A 133 -6.66 7.26 2.70
CA ILE A 133 -6.01 7.12 1.39
C ILE A 133 -5.38 5.72 1.22
N LEU A 134 -4.91 5.10 2.31
CA LEU A 134 -4.46 3.70 2.31
C LEU A 134 -5.57 2.73 1.91
N ILE A 135 -6.79 2.93 2.43
CA ILE A 135 -7.97 2.12 2.07
C ILE A 135 -8.30 2.31 0.58
N ILE A 136 -8.25 3.54 0.09
CA ILE A 136 -8.48 3.85 -1.33
C ILE A 136 -7.42 3.17 -2.19
N THR A 137 -6.14 3.23 -1.81
CA THR A 137 -5.03 2.54 -2.48
C THR A 137 -5.31 1.04 -2.59
N ALA A 138 -5.74 0.42 -1.48
CA ALA A 138 -6.09 -1.00 -1.45
C ALA A 138 -7.27 -1.34 -2.37
N PHE A 139 -8.30 -0.49 -2.40
CA PHE A 139 -9.46 -0.67 -3.27
C PHE A 139 -9.08 -0.61 -4.76
N LEU A 140 -8.30 0.39 -5.17
CA LEU A 140 -7.83 0.51 -6.55
C LEU A 140 -6.90 -0.66 -6.92
N GLY A 141 -6.04 -1.09 -5.99
CA GLY A 141 -5.19 -2.26 -6.19
C GLY A 141 -5.99 -3.55 -6.42
N GLY A 142 -7.10 -3.71 -5.67
CA GLY A 142 -8.06 -4.78 -5.92
C GLY A 142 -8.68 -4.70 -7.31
N SER A 143 -9.13 -3.51 -7.74
CA SER A 143 -9.71 -3.31 -9.08
C SER A 143 -8.73 -3.64 -10.21
N LEU A 144 -7.44 -3.31 -10.06
CA LEU A 144 -6.41 -3.70 -11.03
C LEU A 144 -6.30 -5.21 -11.21
N VAL A 145 -6.44 -5.98 -10.13
CA VAL A 145 -6.35 -7.44 -10.19
C VAL A 145 -7.66 -8.05 -10.69
N TYR A 146 -8.79 -7.69 -10.08
CA TYR A 146 -10.07 -8.35 -10.32
C TYR A 146 -10.81 -7.85 -11.57
N ASP A 147 -10.74 -6.55 -11.86
CA ASP A 147 -11.49 -5.96 -12.97
C ASP A 147 -10.64 -5.83 -14.24
N GLN A 148 -9.34 -5.54 -14.08
CA GLN A 148 -8.41 -5.29 -15.18
C GLN A 148 -7.54 -6.48 -15.54
N GLY A 149 -7.48 -7.53 -14.69
CA GLY A 149 -6.73 -8.75 -14.97
C GLY A 149 -5.21 -8.56 -14.92
N ALA A 150 -4.70 -7.56 -14.19
CA ALA A 150 -3.27 -7.22 -14.15
C ALA A 150 -2.36 -8.35 -13.63
N ALA A 151 -2.94 -9.37 -12.96
CA ALA A 151 -2.21 -10.53 -12.43
C ALA A 151 -2.54 -11.86 -13.14
N VAL A 152 -3.27 -11.82 -14.27
CA VAL A 152 -3.62 -13.03 -15.03
C VAL A 152 -2.68 -13.13 -16.22
N GLU A 153 -1.83 -14.17 -16.25
CA GLU A 153 -1.15 -14.55 -17.48
C GLU A 153 -2.19 -14.88 -18.55
N LYS A 154 -2.28 -14.07 -19.62
CA LYS A 154 -2.94 -14.52 -20.84
C LYS A 154 -2.09 -15.63 -21.43
N SER A 155 -2.43 -16.88 -21.10
CA SER A 155 -2.01 -18.03 -21.91
C SER A 155 -2.42 -17.72 -23.36
N ALA A 156 -1.45 -17.71 -24.28
CA ALA A 156 -1.71 -17.42 -25.69
C ALA A 156 -2.85 -18.30 -26.23
N PRO A 157 -3.70 -17.80 -27.15
CA PRO A 157 -4.69 -18.65 -27.76
C PRO A 157 -3.95 -19.74 -28.53
N SER A 158 -4.12 -21.00 -28.12
CA SER A 158 -3.73 -22.15 -28.92
C SER A 158 -4.46 -22.01 -30.25
N SER A 159 -3.71 -21.67 -31.28
CA SER A 159 -4.13 -21.69 -32.67
C SER A 159 -4.48 -23.12 -33.06
N GLU A 160 -5.70 -23.55 -32.78
CA GLU A 160 -6.24 -24.82 -33.27
C GLU A 160 -7.71 -24.64 -33.65
N HIS A 161 -7.94 -23.72 -34.59
CA HIS A 161 -9.00 -23.88 -35.57
C HIS A 161 -8.36 -24.32 -36.88
N ALA A 162 -8.21 -25.63 -37.06
CA ALA A 162 -8.22 -26.24 -38.38
C ALA A 162 -9.57 -26.96 -38.52
N PRO A 163 -10.47 -26.52 -39.43
CA PRO A 163 -11.63 -27.33 -39.77
C PRO A 163 -11.13 -28.57 -40.51
N GLN A 164 -11.19 -29.74 -39.86
CA GLN A 164 -10.93 -31.01 -40.55
C GLN A 164 -12.07 -31.24 -41.55
N GLY A 165 -11.77 -30.99 -42.82
CA GLY A 165 -12.60 -31.42 -43.94
C GLY A 165 -12.65 -32.95 -43.98
N THR A 166 -13.87 -33.49 -44.01
CA THR A 166 -14.15 -34.72 -44.75
C THR A 166 -13.95 -34.40 -46.23
N PRO A 167 -13.27 -35.26 -47.03
CA PRO A 167 -13.86 -36.55 -47.40
C PRO A 167 -12.85 -37.67 -47.71
N GLN A 168 -13.19 -38.92 -47.41
CA GLN A 168 -12.76 -40.00 -48.32
C GLN A 168 -13.75 -41.16 -48.34
N LYS A 169 -14.35 -41.31 -49.53
CA LYS A 169 -15.16 -42.42 -49.99
C LYS A 169 -14.29 -43.26 -50.92
N LYS A 170 -14.27 -44.59 -50.73
CA LYS A 170 -14.08 -45.70 -51.70
C LYS A 170 -13.17 -46.81 -51.18
N PRO A 171 -13.20 -48.02 -51.78
CA PRO A 171 -14.24 -48.57 -52.67
C PRO A 171 -15.10 -49.64 -51.99
#